data_AF-A0A6P0X231-F1
#
_entry.id   AF-A0A6P0X231-F1
#
_cell.length_a   1.000
_cell.length_b   1.000
_cell.length_c   1.000
_cell.angle_alpha   90.00
_cell.angle_beta   90.00
_cell.angle_gamma   90.00
#
_symmetry.space_group_name_H-M   'P 1'
#
loop_
_entity.id
_entity.type
_entity.pdbx_description
1 polymer ?
#
loop_
_entity_poly.entity_id
_entity_poly.type
_entity_poly.pdbx_seq_one_letter_code
_entity_poly.pdbx_strand_id
1 'polypeptide(L)'
;MFDNVCKFLAEQFSLDFTRWLLGKPITLTQLSPTELSLEPIRADSLILLQSENMVLHLEFQTQPKPDIPFRMMDYRLRVYRRFPEKAMRQVVIYLCQTDSPLVKQNTFTIPGTRHKFEVIRLWEQPTKAFLGSPGLLPFAALSKTSDRFQTLQQTAQLIDGIANQQVQSNVAASTAI
;
A
#
# COMPACT_ATOMS: atom_id res chain seq x y z
N MET A 1 1.42 12.65 8.51
CA MET A 1 0.86 13.28 7.30
C MET A 1 0.77 12.26 6.16
N PHE A 2 1.87 11.60 5.79
CA PHE A 2 1.90 10.52 4.78
C PHE A 2 0.83 9.44 4.96
N ASP A 3 0.60 9.06 6.20
CA ASP A 3 -0.28 7.98 6.60
C ASP A 3 -1.76 8.16 6.18
N ASN A 4 -2.40 9.22 6.67
CA ASN A 4 -3.79 9.55 6.32
C ASN A 4 -4.01 9.65 4.81
N VAL A 5 -3.00 10.15 4.09
CA VAL A 5 -3.06 10.29 2.63
C VAL A 5 -2.92 8.94 1.94
N CYS A 6 -1.99 8.07 2.36
CA CYS A 6 -1.87 6.72 1.81
C CYS A 6 -3.14 5.90 2.04
N LYS A 7 -3.74 6.03 3.23
CA LYS A 7 -5.03 5.43 3.55
C LYS A 7 -6.13 5.93 2.60
N PHE A 8 -6.26 7.24 2.48
CA PHE A 8 -7.22 7.86 1.57
C PHE A 8 -7.03 7.40 0.12
N LEU A 9 -5.80 7.39 -0.38
CA LEU A 9 -5.49 6.94 -1.73
C LEU A 9 -5.85 5.46 -1.94
N ALA A 10 -5.51 4.58 -1.00
CA ALA A 10 -5.81 3.16 -1.10
C ALA A 10 -7.32 2.87 -1.07
N GLU A 11 -8.08 3.63 -0.29
CA GLU A 11 -9.54 3.50 -0.17
C GLU A 11 -10.25 4.06 -1.41
N GLN A 12 -9.91 5.27 -1.84
CA GLN A 12 -10.59 5.96 -2.95
C GLN A 12 -10.14 5.48 -4.34
N PHE A 13 -8.91 4.97 -4.47
CA PHE A 13 -8.32 4.54 -5.73
C PHE A 13 -7.91 3.06 -5.73
N SER A 14 -8.66 2.21 -5.01
CA SER A 14 -8.35 0.78 -4.84
C SER A 14 -8.12 0.00 -6.15
N LEU A 15 -8.78 0.38 -7.25
CA LEU A 15 -8.57 -0.21 -8.58
C LEU A 15 -7.15 0.01 -9.13
N ASP A 16 -6.55 1.16 -8.84
CA ASP A 16 -5.19 1.47 -9.30
C ASP A 16 -4.16 0.66 -8.51
N PHE A 17 -4.37 0.52 -7.20
CA PHE A 17 -3.54 -0.34 -6.35
C PHE A 17 -3.66 -1.82 -6.71
N THR A 18 -4.85 -2.32 -7.03
CA THR A 18 -5.00 -3.71 -7.50
C THR A 18 -4.36 -3.94 -8.85
N ARG A 19 -4.49 -2.99 -9.79
CA ARG A 19 -3.78 -3.08 -11.07
C ARG A 19 -2.26 -3.15 -10.87
N TRP A 20 -1.71 -2.28 -10.04
CA TRP A 20 -0.26 -2.24 -9.79
C TRP A 20 0.24 -3.47 -9.03
N LEU A 21 -0.42 -3.82 -7.93
CA LEU A 21 0.05 -4.86 -7.03
C LEU A 21 -0.37 -6.24 -7.54
N LEU A 22 -1.63 -6.41 -7.96
CA LEU A 22 -2.22 -7.68 -8.41
C LEU A 22 -2.05 -7.96 -9.90
N GLY A 23 -1.58 -6.99 -10.69
CA GLY A 23 -1.48 -7.09 -12.14
C GLY A 23 -2.83 -7.01 -12.86
N LYS A 24 -3.95 -6.84 -12.14
CA LYS A 24 -5.29 -6.72 -12.71
C LYS A 24 -6.20 -5.84 -11.84
N PRO A 25 -7.08 -5.02 -12.43
CA PRO A 25 -8.04 -4.22 -11.68
C PRO A 25 -9.13 -5.13 -11.10
N ILE A 26 -9.31 -5.10 -9.78
CA ILE A 26 -10.36 -5.85 -9.08
C ILE A 26 -11.12 -4.87 -8.19
N THR A 27 -12.44 -4.86 -8.26
CA THR A 27 -13.26 -4.04 -7.36
C THR A 27 -13.14 -4.57 -5.93
N LEU A 28 -12.67 -3.71 -5.02
CA LEU A 28 -12.53 -4.05 -3.60
C LEU A 28 -13.47 -3.19 -2.75
N THR A 29 -13.94 -3.77 -1.65
CA THR A 29 -14.62 -3.07 -0.55
C THR A 29 -13.75 -3.08 0.70
N GLN A 30 -14.02 -2.19 1.65
CA GLN A 30 -13.27 -2.13 2.89
C GLN A 30 -13.69 -3.26 3.84
N LEU A 31 -12.71 -3.83 4.54
CA LEU A 31 -12.94 -4.80 5.61
C LEU A 31 -12.77 -4.08 6.95
N SER A 32 -13.82 -4.07 7.78
CA SER A 32 -13.82 -3.27 9.02
C SER A 32 -12.90 -3.89 10.09
N PRO A 33 -11.99 -3.12 10.71
CA PRO A 33 -11.16 -3.59 11.82
C PRO A 33 -11.95 -4.12 13.01
N THR A 34 -13.18 -3.65 13.22
CA THR A 34 -14.08 -4.13 14.28
C THR A 34 -14.44 -5.60 14.10
N GLU A 35 -14.47 -6.10 12.87
CA GLU A 35 -14.71 -7.52 12.56
C GLU A 35 -13.47 -8.40 12.78
N LEU A 36 -12.31 -7.80 13.13
CA LEU A 36 -11.02 -8.46 13.32
C LEU A 36 -10.44 -8.30 14.75
N SER A 37 -11.24 -7.82 15.72
CA SER A 37 -10.74 -7.41 17.04
C SER A 37 -10.54 -8.56 18.06
N LEU A 38 -9.30 -8.72 18.52
CA LEU A 38 -8.90 -8.58 19.92
C LEU A 38 -7.85 -7.46 19.90
N GLU A 39 -8.17 -6.30 20.49
CA GLU A 39 -7.51 -4.97 20.41
C GLU A 39 -6.61 -4.68 19.18
N PRO A 40 -6.96 -3.69 18.33
CA PRO A 40 -6.11 -3.36 17.18
C PRO A 40 -4.72 -2.93 17.65
N ILE A 41 -3.68 -3.62 17.16
CA ILE A 41 -2.32 -3.10 17.18
C ILE A 41 -2.41 -1.76 16.45
N ARG A 42 -2.29 -0.64 17.18
CA ARG A 42 -2.39 0.72 16.62
C ARG A 42 -1.33 0.86 15.53
N ALA A 43 -1.80 0.72 14.30
CA ALA A 43 -1.00 0.79 13.10
C ALA A 43 -1.59 1.92 12.29
N ASP A 44 -0.85 3.01 12.20
CA ASP A 44 -1.36 4.23 11.59
C ASP A 44 -1.69 3.98 10.09
N SER A 45 -0.93 3.11 9.39
CA SER A 45 -1.04 2.86 7.94
C SER A 45 -1.52 1.49 7.47
N LEU A 46 -2.31 0.77 8.28
CA LEU A 46 -2.87 -0.53 7.89
C LEU A 46 -4.15 -0.37 7.04
N ILE A 47 -4.17 -0.98 5.86
CA ILE A 47 -5.35 -1.02 4.98
C ILE A 47 -5.71 -2.47 4.65
N LEU A 48 -6.98 -2.83 4.86
CA LEU A 48 -7.56 -4.12 4.50
C LEU A 48 -8.70 -3.90 3.49
N LEU A 49 -8.45 -4.35 2.27
CA LEU A 49 -9.41 -4.30 1.17
C LEU A 49 -9.78 -5.74 0.81
N GLN A 50 -11.03 -5.98 0.42
CA GLN A 50 -11.51 -7.31 0.06
C GLN A 50 -12.29 -7.32 -1.24
N SER A 51 -12.25 -8.43 -1.97
CA SER A 51 -13.20 -8.78 -3.03
C SER A 51 -13.97 -10.04 -2.61
N GLU A 52 -14.72 -10.62 -3.53
CA GLU A 52 -15.43 -11.88 -3.34
C GLU A 52 -14.51 -13.01 -2.84
N ASN A 53 -13.34 -13.21 -3.46
CA ASN A 53 -12.47 -14.36 -3.19
C ASN A 53 -11.09 -14.01 -2.63
N MET A 54 -10.81 -12.73 -2.36
CA MET A 54 -9.51 -12.35 -1.78
C MET A 54 -9.54 -11.15 -0.85
N VAL A 55 -8.52 -11.05 -0.01
CA VAL A 55 -8.18 -9.90 0.82
C VAL A 55 -6.80 -9.37 0.42
N LEU A 56 -6.72 -8.07 0.16
CA LEU A 56 -5.48 -7.32 -0.01
C LEU A 56 -5.20 -6.56 1.28
N HIS A 57 -4.08 -6.89 1.91
CA HIS A 57 -3.56 -6.22 3.09
C HIS A 57 -2.34 -5.39 2.68
N LEU A 58 -2.48 -4.07 2.80
CA LEU A 58 -1.42 -3.10 2.58
C LEU A 58 -0.99 -2.49 3.90
N GLU A 59 0.31 -2.32 4.05
CA GLU A 59 0.87 -1.54 5.15
C GLU A 59 1.93 -0.57 4.61
N PHE A 60 1.68 0.73 4.76
CA PHE A 60 2.67 1.75 4.36
C PHE A 60 3.60 2.07 5.53
N GLN A 61 4.88 2.27 5.26
CA GLN A 61 5.88 2.57 6.28
C GLN A 61 6.81 3.69 5.81
N THR A 62 6.92 4.75 6.61
CA THR A 62 7.94 5.80 6.42
C THR A 62 9.27 5.39 7.05
N GLN A 63 9.23 4.58 8.11
CA GLN A 63 10.39 4.03 8.79
C GLN A 63 10.23 2.53 8.97
N PRO A 64 11.30 1.74 8.83
CA PRO A 64 11.25 0.31 9.10
C PRO A 64 11.03 0.04 10.59
N LYS A 65 10.11 -0.87 10.90
CA LYS A 65 9.85 -1.34 12.26
C LYS A 65 10.10 -2.85 12.36
N PRO A 66 10.71 -3.34 13.45
CA PRO A 66 11.07 -4.76 13.59
C PRO A 66 9.86 -5.69 13.79
N ASP A 67 8.70 -5.16 14.19
CA ASP A 67 7.47 -5.89 14.45
C ASP A 67 6.63 -6.18 13.19
N ILE A 68 6.97 -5.57 12.05
CA ILE A 68 6.25 -5.74 10.77
C ILE A 68 6.03 -7.22 10.41
N PRO A 69 7.04 -8.10 10.41
CA PRO A 69 6.84 -9.49 10.02
C PRO A 69 5.82 -10.21 10.89
N PHE A 70 5.87 -10.00 12.21
CA PHE A 70 4.90 -10.59 13.14
C PHE A 70 3.49 -10.06 12.85
N ARG A 71 3.34 -8.75 12.62
CA ARG A 71 2.05 -8.14 12.28
C ARG A 71 1.47 -8.66 10.97
N MET A 72 2.30 -8.91 9.96
CA MET A 72 1.84 -9.59 8.74
C MET A 72 1.30 -10.98 9.06
N MET A 73 1.97 -11.77 9.89
CA MET A 73 1.44 -13.07 10.30
C MET A 73 0.15 -12.94 11.12
N ASP A 74 0.09 -12.01 12.08
CA ASP A 74 -1.09 -11.80 12.92
C ASP A 74 -2.33 -11.48 12.08
N TYR A 75 -2.23 -10.51 11.16
CA TYR A 75 -3.34 -10.21 10.25
C TYR A 75 -3.69 -11.35 9.31
N ARG A 76 -2.72 -12.17 8.90
CA ARG A 76 -3.00 -13.37 8.09
C ARG A 76 -3.93 -14.34 8.82
N LEU A 77 -3.66 -14.56 10.11
CA LEU A 77 -4.43 -15.47 10.95
C LEU A 77 -5.80 -14.87 11.33
N ARG A 78 -5.86 -13.57 11.65
CA ARG A 78 -7.12 -12.87 11.92
C ARG A 78 -8.09 -12.95 10.74
N VAL A 79 -7.60 -12.66 9.53
CA VAL A 79 -8.41 -12.76 8.31
C VAL A 79 -8.81 -14.22 8.04
N TYR A 80 -7.89 -15.18 8.16
CA TYR A 80 -8.21 -16.60 7.97
C TYR A 80 -9.33 -17.09 8.90
N ARG A 81 -9.30 -16.68 10.17
CA ARG A 81 -10.32 -17.05 11.15
C ARG A 81 -11.72 -16.62 10.73
N ARG A 82 -11.85 -15.48 10.06
CA ARG A 82 -13.13 -14.89 9.66
C ARG A 82 -13.57 -15.30 8.26
N PHE A 83 -12.62 -15.42 7.34
CA PHE A 83 -12.82 -15.67 5.91
C PHE A 83 -11.83 -16.75 5.43
N PRO A 84 -11.95 -18.01 5.90
CA PRO A 84 -10.99 -19.07 5.62
C PRO A 84 -10.86 -19.41 4.13
N GLU A 85 -11.93 -19.19 3.36
CA GLU A 85 -12.00 -19.40 1.91
C GLU A 85 -11.32 -18.31 1.08
N LYS A 86 -11.07 -17.12 1.65
CA LYS A 86 -10.45 -16.02 0.91
C LYS A 86 -8.94 -16.17 0.84
N ALA A 87 -8.40 -16.04 -0.37
CA ALA A 87 -6.96 -15.85 -0.54
C ALA A 87 -6.53 -14.52 0.08
N MET A 88 -5.31 -14.43 0.61
CA MET A 88 -4.80 -13.18 1.15
C MET A 88 -3.46 -12.83 0.53
N ARG A 89 -3.36 -11.59 0.03
CA ARG A 89 -2.09 -11.01 -0.42
C ARG A 89 -1.69 -9.88 0.51
N GLN A 90 -0.40 -9.83 0.81
CA GLN A 90 0.13 -9.07 1.92
C GLN A 90 1.35 -8.30 1.47
N VAL A 91 1.27 -6.97 1.47
CA VAL A 91 2.30 -6.09 0.93
C VAL A 91 2.63 -4.99 1.92
N VAL A 92 3.90 -4.89 2.28
CA VAL A 92 4.45 -3.74 3.01
C VAL A 92 5.10 -2.81 2.00
N ILE A 93 4.75 -1.52 2.03
CA ILE A 93 5.24 -0.50 1.10
C ILE A 93 6.05 0.53 1.88
N TYR A 94 7.36 0.58 1.64
CA TYR A 94 8.25 1.58 2.23
C TYR A 94 8.31 2.83 1.36
N LEU A 95 7.98 3.97 1.95
CA LEU A 95 7.87 5.28 1.29
C LEU A 95 9.21 6.02 1.19
N CYS A 96 10.07 5.88 2.21
CA CYS A 96 11.32 6.64 2.33
C CYS A 96 12.54 5.73 2.23
N GLN A 97 13.51 6.13 1.40
CA GLN A 97 14.76 5.38 1.22
C GLN A 97 15.56 5.28 2.53
N THR A 98 16.09 4.09 2.78
CA THR A 98 16.89 3.78 3.97
C THR A 98 17.80 2.58 3.69
N ASP A 99 18.94 2.52 4.38
CA ASP A 99 19.89 1.39 4.33
C ASP A 99 19.57 0.29 5.35
N SER A 100 18.50 0.46 6.15
CA SER A 100 18.10 -0.53 7.14
C SER A 100 17.83 -1.90 6.49
N PRO A 101 18.39 -3.00 7.03
CA PRO A 101 18.12 -4.33 6.49
C PRO A 101 16.64 -4.75 6.67
N LEU A 102 15.92 -4.12 7.59
CA LEU A 102 14.52 -4.42 7.88
C LEU A 102 13.62 -4.18 6.66
N VAL A 103 13.95 -3.22 5.79
CA VAL A 103 13.17 -3.00 4.54
C VAL A 103 13.37 -4.11 3.50
N LYS A 104 14.22 -5.10 3.77
CA LYS A 104 14.40 -6.31 2.95
C LYS A 104 13.71 -7.53 3.56
N GLN A 105 13.24 -7.44 4.81
CA GLN A 105 12.64 -8.56 5.51
C GLN A 105 11.21 -8.79 5.01
N ASN A 106 11.00 -9.93 4.36
CA ASN A 106 9.72 -10.32 3.76
C ASN A 106 9.17 -11.64 4.35
N THR A 107 9.76 -12.10 5.45
CA THR A 107 9.42 -13.37 6.08
C THR A 107 9.44 -13.23 7.60
N PHE A 108 8.38 -13.69 8.25
CA PHE A 108 8.34 -13.95 9.68
C PHE A 108 8.69 -15.42 9.92
N THR A 109 9.64 -15.69 10.82
CA THR A 109 10.08 -17.06 11.13
C THR A 109 10.25 -17.22 12.63
N ILE A 110 9.63 -18.27 13.18
CA ILE A 110 9.83 -18.82 14.53
C ILE A 110 9.84 -20.35 14.42
N PRO A 111 10.26 -21.11 15.45
CA PRO A 111 10.23 -22.58 15.38
C PRO A 111 8.85 -23.12 14.93
N GLY A 112 8.84 -23.95 13.88
CA GLY A 112 7.63 -24.55 13.33
C GLY A 112 6.71 -23.61 12.54
N THR A 113 7.04 -22.33 12.40
CA THR A 113 6.18 -21.35 11.71
C THR A 113 6.99 -20.44 10.79
N ARG A 114 6.58 -20.36 9.52
CA ARG A 114 7.14 -19.45 8.54
C ARG A 114 6.02 -18.79 7.75
N HIS A 115 6.03 -17.46 7.69
CA HIS A 115 5.06 -16.68 6.92
C HIS A 115 5.75 -15.72 5.99
N LYS A 116 5.45 -15.81 4.70
CA LYS A 116 6.02 -14.94 3.67
C LYS A 116 4.99 -13.87 3.30
N PHE A 117 5.46 -12.66 3.15
CA PHE A 117 4.72 -11.52 2.61
C PHE A 117 5.58 -10.80 1.57
N GLU A 118 5.04 -9.76 0.96
CA GLU A 118 5.73 -8.97 -0.05
C GLU A 118 6.19 -7.64 0.52
N VAL A 119 7.32 -7.17 0.01
CA VAL A 119 7.90 -5.89 0.39
C VAL A 119 8.19 -5.10 -0.88
N ILE A 120 7.65 -3.90 -0.94
CA ILE A 120 7.89 -2.92 -1.99
C ILE A 120 8.63 -1.75 -1.36
N ARG A 121 9.76 -1.38 -1.97
CA ARG A 121 10.52 -0.18 -1.64
C ARG A 121 10.34 0.79 -2.80
N LEU A 122 9.66 1.92 -2.58
CA LEU A 122 9.25 2.79 -3.69
C LEU A 122 10.46 3.26 -4.52
N TRP A 123 11.57 3.63 -3.86
CA TRP A 123 12.81 4.08 -4.52
C TRP A 123 13.50 3.02 -5.40
N GLU A 124 13.02 1.78 -5.41
CA GLU A 124 13.48 0.73 -6.33
C GLU A 124 12.51 0.47 -7.49
N GLN A 125 11.28 0.97 -7.38
CA GLN A 125 10.23 0.76 -8.39
C GLN A 125 10.39 1.72 -9.56
N PRO A 126 10.15 1.28 -10.81
CA PRO A 126 10.24 2.15 -11.98
C PRO A 126 9.15 3.23 -11.94
N THR A 127 9.54 4.49 -12.15
CA THR A 127 8.61 5.65 -12.12
C THR A 127 7.40 5.48 -13.03
N LYS A 128 7.59 4.88 -14.21
CA LYS A 128 6.52 4.63 -15.18
C LYS A 128 5.36 3.80 -14.62
N ALA A 129 5.59 2.95 -13.61
CA ALA A 129 4.53 2.16 -12.98
C ALA A 129 3.49 3.03 -12.25
N PHE A 130 3.89 4.22 -11.79
CA PHE A 130 3.02 5.13 -11.03
C PHE A 130 2.34 6.18 -11.90
N LEU A 131 2.93 6.52 -13.06
CA LEU A 131 2.42 7.55 -13.96
C LEU A 131 1.18 7.12 -14.76
N GLY A 132 0.90 5.82 -14.81
CA GLY A 132 -0.21 5.26 -15.61
C GLY A 132 -1.56 5.21 -14.90
N SER A 133 -1.67 5.64 -13.64
CA SER A 133 -2.90 5.50 -12.85
C SER A 133 -3.07 6.64 -11.85
N PRO A 134 -4.20 7.38 -11.87
CA PRO A 134 -4.39 8.58 -11.06
C PRO A 134 -4.09 8.41 -9.57
N GLY A 135 -4.55 7.33 -8.95
CA GLY A 135 -4.34 7.07 -7.52
C GLY A 135 -2.91 6.74 -7.13
N LEU A 136 -2.04 6.45 -8.11
CA LEU A 136 -0.62 6.15 -7.90
C LEU A 136 0.29 7.33 -8.20
N LEU A 137 -0.22 8.38 -8.87
CA LEU A 137 0.53 9.58 -9.21
C LEU A 137 1.29 10.16 -8.01
N PRO A 138 0.71 10.28 -6.80
CA PRO A 138 1.42 10.84 -5.65
C PRO A 138 2.69 10.07 -5.25
N PHE A 139 2.82 8.79 -5.59
CA PHE A 139 4.00 8.00 -5.29
C PHE A 139 5.12 8.12 -6.33
N ALA A 140 4.86 8.73 -7.49
CA ALA A 140 5.82 8.78 -8.60
C ALA A 140 7.14 9.46 -8.18
N ALA A 141 7.07 10.53 -7.39
CA ALA A 141 8.24 11.25 -6.89
C ALA A 141 9.07 10.48 -5.85
N LEU A 142 8.50 9.43 -5.25
CA LEU A 142 9.16 8.53 -4.29
C LEU A 142 9.76 7.30 -4.98
N SER A 143 9.58 7.16 -6.29
CA SER A 143 10.04 6.02 -7.08
C SER A 143 11.54 6.09 -7.43
N LYS A 144 12.04 5.10 -8.18
CA LYS A 144 13.39 5.12 -8.74
C LYS A 144 13.52 6.16 -9.88
N THR A 145 13.59 7.42 -9.51
CA THR A 145 13.80 8.54 -10.44
C THR A 145 15.20 9.15 -10.31
N SER A 146 15.78 9.57 -11.43
CA SER A 146 17.05 10.31 -11.48
C SER A 146 16.87 11.82 -11.29
N ASP A 147 15.65 12.33 -11.52
CA ASP A 147 15.30 13.74 -11.35
C ASP A 147 13.93 13.85 -10.66
N ARG A 148 13.99 14.06 -9.34
CA ARG A 148 12.78 14.20 -8.51
C ARG A 148 11.98 15.46 -8.88
N PHE A 149 12.65 16.55 -9.24
CA PHE A 149 11.97 17.80 -9.57
C PHE A 149 11.18 17.66 -10.87
N GLN A 150 11.80 17.12 -11.92
CA GLN A 150 11.11 16.84 -13.18
C GLN A 150 9.95 15.85 -12.98
N THR A 151 10.15 14.82 -12.15
CA THR A 151 9.09 13.83 -11.85
C THR A 151 7.91 14.46 -11.12
N LEU A 152 8.15 15.35 -10.16
CA LEU A 152 7.10 16.12 -9.48
C LEU A 152 6.35 17.02 -10.45
N GLN A 153 7.06 17.71 -11.34
CA GLN A 153 6.44 18.57 -12.36
C GLN A 153 5.55 17.75 -13.32
N GLN A 154 6.04 16.60 -13.79
CA GLN A 154 5.27 15.69 -14.62
C GLN A 154 4.03 15.15 -13.89
N THR A 155 4.18 14.82 -12.61
CA THR A 155 3.08 14.34 -11.76
C THR A 155 2.00 15.41 -11.62
N ALA A 156 2.39 16.66 -11.33
CA ALA A 156 1.44 17.78 -11.24
C ALA A 156 0.68 17.98 -12.56
N GLN A 157 1.37 17.98 -13.70
CA GLN A 157 0.73 18.10 -15.02
C GLN A 157 -0.28 16.97 -15.30
N LEU A 158 0.05 15.73 -14.93
CA LEU A 158 -0.87 14.60 -15.09
C LEU A 158 -2.09 14.72 -14.18
N ILE A 159 -1.93 15.25 -12.97
CA ILE A 159 -3.03 15.52 -12.04
C ILE A 159 -3.94 16.63 -12.58
N ASP A 160 -3.35 17.71 -13.09
CA ASP A 160 -4.08 18.84 -13.71
C ASP A 160 -4.88 18.39 -14.94
N GLY A 161 -4.43 17.34 -15.62
CA GLY A 161 -5.12 16.73 -16.77
C GLY A 161 -6.25 15.75 -16.43
N ILE A 162 -6.53 15.46 -15.15
CA ILE A 162 -7.59 14.53 -14.75
C ILE A 162 -8.97 15.15 -15.03
N ALA A 163 -9.76 14.51 -15.89
CA ALA A 163 -11.08 15.02 -16.31
C ALA A 163 -12.12 15.09 -15.18
N ASN A 164 -12.10 14.13 -14.25
CA ASN A 164 -13.01 14.13 -13.11
C ASN A 164 -12.50 15.06 -12.01
N GLN A 165 -13.18 16.18 -11.80
CA GLN A 165 -12.78 17.20 -10.82
C GLN A 165 -12.67 16.67 -9.37
N GLN A 166 -13.54 15.73 -8.98
CA GLN A 166 -13.45 15.13 -7.64
C GLN A 166 -12.20 14.27 -7.50
N VAL A 167 -11.90 13.44 -8.51
CA VAL A 167 -10.67 12.63 -8.54
C VAL A 167 -9.44 13.53 -8.57
N GLN A 168 -9.45 14.56 -9.41
CA GLN A 168 -8.38 15.54 -9.50
C GLN A 168 -8.11 16.19 -8.14
N SER A 169 -9.15 16.73 -7.50
CA SER A 169 -9.02 17.39 -6.20
C SER A 169 -8.48 16.45 -5.12
N ASN A 170 -9.01 15.22 -5.08
CA ASN A 170 -8.59 14.17 -4.16
C ASN A 170 -7.10 13.79 -4.34
N VAL A 171 -6.66 13.60 -5.59
CA VAL A 171 -5.27 13.24 -5.90
C VAL A 171 -4.33 14.42 -5.69
N ALA A 172 -4.73 15.64 -6.09
CA ALA A 172 -3.95 16.86 -5.90
C ALA A 172 -3.66 17.14 -4.42
N ALA A 173 -4.68 17.00 -3.55
CA ALA A 173 -4.52 17.12 -2.10
C ALA A 173 -3.56 16.07 -1.51
N SER A 174 -3.34 14.98 -2.23
CA SER A 174 -2.47 13.88 -1.83
C SER A 174 -1.01 14.04 -2.29
N THR A 175 -0.64 15.13 -2.97
CA THR A 175 0.73 15.34 -3.49
C THR A 175 1.76 15.76 -2.43
N ALA A 176 1.33 16.03 -1.20
CA ALA A 176 2.21 16.35 -0.06
C ALA A 176 2.87 15.11 0.59
N ILE A 177 2.84 13.95 -0.11
CA ILE A 177 3.50 12.71 0.31
C ILE A 177 5.00 12.69 -0.10
#